data_AF-A0A378LP68-F1
#
_entry.id   AF-A0A378LP68-F1
#
_cell.length_a   1.000
_cell.length_b   1.000
_cell.length_c   1.000
_cell.angle_alpha   90.00
_cell.angle_beta   90.00
_cell.angle_gamma   90.00
#
_symmetry.space_group_name_H-M   'P 1'
#
loop_
_entity.id
_entity.type
_entity.pdbx_description
1 polymer ?
#
loop_
_entity_poly.entity_id
_entity_poly.type
_entity_poly.pdbx_seq_one_letter_code
_entity_poly.pdbx_strand_id
1 'polypeptide(L)'
;MTRLIKKYKNRRLYDTETSQYITLEELQRYVVEGVQFKVEDSLTEKDITNSILLQIIVEMEAGPSQFLSSDILRQIIALANHPMASSLKKMMEQMFQVMEKPLETNPYRQATETWNQQMQKMMNQWQNLFKS
;
A
#
# COMPACT_ATOMS: atom_id res chain seq x y z
N MET A 1 11.72 1.52 12.27
CA MET A 1 12.77 0.52 11.97
C MET A 1 12.10 -0.64 11.27
N THR A 2 12.79 -1.33 10.37
CA THR A 2 12.22 -2.50 9.66
C THR A 2 12.51 -3.76 10.48
N ARG A 3 11.46 -4.50 10.83
CA ARG A 3 11.54 -5.72 11.63
C ARG A 3 12.15 -6.86 10.82
N LEU A 4 13.14 -7.57 11.38
CA LEU A 4 13.79 -8.68 10.68
C LEU A 4 13.11 -10.01 11.04
N ILE A 5 12.70 -10.73 10.00
CA ILE A 5 12.08 -12.05 10.10
C ILE A 5 13.02 -13.07 9.44
N LYS A 6 13.42 -14.10 10.16
CA LYS A 6 14.24 -15.18 9.61
C LYS A 6 13.37 -16.37 9.22
N LYS A 7 13.47 -16.79 7.97
CA LYS A 7 12.77 -17.97 7.45
C LYS A 7 13.68 -19.20 7.54
N TYR A 8 13.22 -20.22 8.27
CA TYR A 8 13.90 -21.51 8.38
C TYR A 8 13.23 -22.56 7.49
N LYS A 9 13.98 -23.60 7.07
CA LYS A 9 13.53 -24.63 6.12
C LYS A 9 12.16 -25.26 6.44
N ASN A 10 11.84 -25.51 7.71
CA ASN A 10 10.63 -26.21 8.14
C ASN A 10 9.39 -25.29 8.22
N ARG A 11 9.20 -24.38 7.26
CA ARG A 11 8.11 -23.37 7.21
C ARG A 11 8.07 -22.37 8.38
N ARG A 12 8.97 -22.47 9.37
CA ARG A 12 9.04 -21.58 10.54
C ARG A 12 9.58 -20.19 10.15
N LEU A 13 8.86 -19.16 10.55
CA LEU A 13 9.29 -17.76 10.53
C LEU A 13 9.67 -17.38 11.96
N TYR A 14 10.79 -16.70 12.14
CA TYR A 14 11.26 -16.24 13.45
C TYR A 14 11.39 -14.73 13.44
N ASP A 15 10.70 -14.10 14.35
CA ASP A 15 10.75 -12.67 14.56
C ASP A 15 11.90 -12.31 15.51
N THR A 16 12.88 -11.56 15.02
CA THR A 16 14.06 -11.22 15.84
C THR A 16 13.78 -10.14 16.88
N GLU A 17 12.70 -9.37 16.74
CA GLU A 17 12.37 -8.28 17.65
C GLU A 17 11.60 -8.81 18.87
N THR A 18 10.62 -9.70 18.67
CA THR A 18 9.93 -10.38 19.79
C THR A 18 10.61 -11.68 20.23
N SER A 19 11.63 -12.13 19.50
CA SER A 19 12.35 -13.38 19.75
C SER A 19 11.44 -14.62 19.78
N GLN A 20 10.49 -14.69 18.85
CA GLN A 20 9.46 -15.74 18.82
C GLN A 20 9.25 -16.28 17.41
N TYR A 21 8.80 -17.54 17.33
CA TYR A 21 8.31 -18.09 16.07
C TYR A 21 6.92 -17.54 15.78
N ILE A 22 6.71 -17.12 14.54
CA ILE A 22 5.45 -16.58 14.06
C ILE A 22 4.93 -17.38 12.86
N THR A 23 3.64 -17.25 12.57
CA THR A 23 2.98 -17.84 11.40
C THR A 23 2.91 -16.87 10.22
N LEU A 24 2.43 -17.36 9.07
CA LEU A 24 2.21 -16.49 7.93
C LEU A 24 1.02 -15.55 8.17
N GLU A 25 0.00 -16.01 8.90
CA GLU A 25 -1.15 -15.20 9.30
C GLU A 25 -0.74 -14.04 10.23
N GLU A 26 0.27 -14.24 11.09
CA GLU A 26 0.83 -13.15 11.90
C GLU A 26 1.59 -12.13 11.05
N LEU A 27 2.35 -12.57 10.04
CA LEU A 27 2.94 -11.64 9.06
C LEU A 27 1.88 -10.90 8.24
N GLN A 28 0.78 -11.56 7.89
CA GLN A 28 -0.35 -10.89 7.25
C GLN A 28 -0.92 -9.79 8.16
N ARG A 29 -1.06 -10.04 9.47
CA ARG A 29 -1.46 -9.01 10.43
C ARG A 29 -0.49 -7.85 10.46
N TYR A 30 0.82 -8.11 10.42
CA TYR A 30 1.84 -7.04 10.34
C TYR A 30 1.63 -6.14 9.13
N VAL A 31 1.30 -6.71 7.96
CA VAL A 31 0.96 -5.90 6.76
C VAL A 31 -0.26 -5.01 7.03
N VAL A 32 -1.33 -5.57 7.61
CA VAL A 32 -2.57 -4.84 7.91
C VAL A 32 -2.36 -3.74 8.95
N GLU A 33 -1.50 -3.98 9.93
CA GLU A 33 -1.13 -3.04 11.00
C GLU A 33 -0.08 -2.01 10.56
N GLY A 34 0.44 -2.10 9.33
CA GLY A 34 1.46 -1.19 8.80
C GLY A 34 2.86 -1.42 9.40
N VAL A 35 3.10 -2.58 10.02
CA VAL A 35 4.41 -2.97 10.55
C VAL A 35 5.32 -3.34 9.39
N GLN A 36 6.36 -2.54 9.15
CA GLN A 36 7.35 -2.84 8.13
C GLN A 36 8.28 -3.97 8.56
N PHE A 37 8.43 -4.98 7.72
CA PHE A 37 9.35 -6.09 7.94
C PHE A 37 10.14 -6.48 6.69
N LYS A 38 11.26 -7.16 6.91
CA LYS A 38 12.08 -7.81 5.90
C LYS A 38 12.18 -9.29 6.25
N VAL A 39 12.05 -10.16 5.26
CA VAL A 39 12.25 -11.61 5.46
C VAL A 39 13.53 -12.07 4.80
N GLU A 40 14.40 -12.70 5.58
CA GLU A 40 15.65 -13.29 5.10
C GLU A 40 15.63 -14.80 5.29
N ASP A 41 16.11 -15.53 4.28
CA ASP A 41 16.34 -16.96 4.40
C ASP A 41 17.51 -17.22 5.37
N SER A 42 17.28 -18.04 6.40
CA SER A 42 18.25 -18.22 7.49
C SER A 42 19.53 -18.94 7.07
N LEU A 43 19.55 -19.59 5.90
CA LEU A 43 20.70 -20.36 5.42
C LEU A 43 21.49 -19.60 4.36
N THR A 44 20.80 -18.87 3.51
CA THR A 44 21.39 -18.17 2.35
C THR A 44 21.51 -16.67 2.57
N GLU A 45 20.89 -16.13 3.63
CA GLU A 45 20.80 -14.69 3.95
C GLU A 45 20.16 -13.85 2.84
N LYS A 46 19.52 -14.51 1.88
CA LYS A 46 18.84 -13.86 0.77
C LYS A 46 17.56 -13.20 1.26
N ASP A 47 17.33 -11.97 0.80
CA ASP A 47 16.04 -11.29 0.94
C ASP A 47 14.97 -12.05 0.12
N ILE A 48 13.99 -12.58 0.83
CA ILE A 48 12.85 -13.32 0.27
C ILE A 48 11.53 -12.63 0.59
N THR A 49 11.55 -11.35 0.98
CA THR A 49 10.35 -10.58 1.39
C THR A 49 9.25 -10.65 0.34
N ASN A 50 9.58 -10.43 -0.94
CA ASN A 50 8.60 -10.51 -2.03
C ASN A 50 7.98 -11.91 -2.17
N SER A 51 8.76 -12.98 -1.97
CA SER A 51 8.25 -14.35 -2.05
C SER A 51 7.25 -14.63 -0.93
N ILE A 52 7.48 -14.08 0.26
CA ILE A 52 6.60 -14.25 1.43
C ILE A 52 5.32 -13.43 1.26
N LEU A 53 5.42 -12.20 0.76
CA LEU A 53 4.25 -11.38 0.44
C LEU A 53 3.36 -12.04 -0.62
N LEU A 54 3.96 -12.64 -1.66
CA LEU A 54 3.21 -13.42 -2.65
C LEU A 54 2.53 -14.64 -2.01
N GLN A 55 3.20 -15.33 -1.08
CA GLN A 55 2.60 -16.45 -0.35
C GLN A 55 1.39 -15.99 0.48
N ILE A 56 1.49 -14.84 1.15
CA ILE A 56 0.36 -14.25 1.90
C ILE A 56 -0.83 -14.01 0.97
N ILE A 57 -0.61 -13.42 -0.20
CA ILE A 57 -1.69 -13.19 -1.18
C ILE A 57 -2.34 -14.51 -1.61
N VAL A 58 -1.55 -15.54 -1.90
CA VAL A 58 -2.09 -16.85 -2.29
C VAL A 58 -2.93 -17.48 -1.18
N GLU A 59 -2.48 -17.41 0.07
CA GLU A 59 -3.23 -17.95 1.22
C GLU A 59 -4.52 -17.16 1.47
N MET A 60 -4.52 -15.83 1.26
CA MET A 60 -5.73 -15.01 1.32
C MET A 60 -6.77 -15.42 0.26
N GLU A 61 -6.35 -15.64 -0.98
CA GLU A 61 -7.24 -16.03 -2.08
C GLU A 61 -7.73 -17.49 -2.01
N ALA A 62 -7.02 -18.34 -1.26
CA ALA A 62 -7.49 -19.69 -0.92
C ALA A 62 -8.57 -19.69 0.18
N GLY A 63 -8.73 -18.57 0.89
CA GLY A 63 -9.73 -18.38 1.94
C GLY A 63 -11.15 -18.14 1.39
N PRO A 64 -12.13 -17.95 2.30
CA PRO A 64 -13.54 -17.78 1.94
C PRO A 64 -13.87 -16.45 1.25
N SER A 65 -12.99 -15.45 1.34
CA SER A 65 -13.19 -14.12 0.77
C SER A 65 -12.06 -13.81 -0.20
N GLN A 66 -12.28 -14.14 -1.47
CA GLN A 66 -11.39 -13.76 -2.57
C GLN A 66 -11.51 -12.27 -2.85
N PHE A 67 -10.37 -11.56 -2.84
CA PHE A 67 -10.32 -10.15 -3.16
C PHE A 67 -9.97 -9.92 -4.64
N LEU A 68 -9.12 -10.79 -5.21
CA LEU A 68 -8.63 -10.65 -6.57
C LEU A 68 -9.47 -11.43 -7.58
N SER A 69 -10.09 -10.71 -8.51
CA SER A 69 -10.73 -11.36 -9.66
C SER A 69 -9.70 -11.94 -10.63
N SER A 70 -10.10 -12.94 -11.42
CA SER A 70 -9.24 -13.52 -12.46
C SER A 70 -8.80 -12.48 -13.49
N ASP A 71 -9.63 -11.48 -13.78
CA ASP A 71 -9.28 -10.36 -14.67
C ASP A 71 -8.17 -9.48 -14.09
N ILE A 72 -8.19 -9.21 -12.77
CA ILE A 72 -7.13 -8.46 -12.09
C ILE A 72 -5.83 -9.26 -12.13
N LEU A 73 -5.88 -10.56 -11.83
CA LEU A 73 -4.69 -11.42 -11.86
C LEU A 73 -4.04 -11.46 -13.25
N ARG A 74 -4.85 -11.57 -14.31
CA ARG A 74 -4.36 -11.51 -15.70
C ARG A 74 -3.70 -10.18 -16.00
N GLN A 75 -4.27 -9.06 -15.54
CA GLN A 75 -3.66 -7.74 -15.71
C GLN A 75 -2.34 -7.63 -14.96
N ILE A 76 -2.24 -8.07 -13.70
CA ILE A 76 -0.99 -8.07 -12.94
C ILE A 76 0.12 -8.84 -13.69
N ILE A 77 -0.20 -10.02 -14.23
CA ILE A 77 0.75 -10.85 -15.00
C ILE A 77 1.16 -10.17 -16.31
N ALA A 78 0.20 -9.58 -17.05
CA ALA A 78 0.48 -8.87 -18.28
C ALA A 78 1.37 -7.65 -18.03
N LEU A 79 1.09 -6.89 -16.97
CA LEU A 79 1.86 -5.73 -16.56
C LEU A 79 3.29 -6.10 -16.17
N ALA A 80 3.50 -7.21 -15.46
CA ALA A 80 4.83 -7.69 -15.09
C ALA A 80 5.72 -8.02 -16.31
N ASN A 81 5.10 -8.38 -17.45
CA ASN A 81 5.79 -8.69 -18.70
C ASN A 81 5.81 -7.55 -19.72
N HIS A 82 5.24 -6.38 -19.38
CA HIS A 82 5.18 -5.25 -20.30
C HIS A 82 6.53 -4.51 -20.38
N PRO A 83 7.00 -4.07 -21.56
CA PRO A 83 8.26 -3.32 -21.68
C PRO A 83 8.32 -2.04 -20.84
N MET A 84 7.16 -1.45 -20.53
CA MET A 84 7.03 -0.27 -19.65
C MET A 84 6.70 -0.62 -18.19
N ALA A 85 6.85 -1.88 -17.76
CA ALA A 85 6.52 -2.32 -16.40
C ALA A 85 7.19 -1.48 -15.32
N SER A 86 8.44 -1.03 -15.55
CA SER A 86 9.18 -0.18 -14.60
C SER A 86 8.55 1.20 -14.39
N SER A 87 8.10 1.85 -15.47
CA SER A 87 7.40 3.14 -15.41
C SER A 87 6.05 3.01 -14.72
N LEU A 88 5.31 1.93 -15.01
CA LEU A 88 4.03 1.67 -14.36
C LEU A 88 4.19 1.30 -12.88
N LYS A 89 5.20 0.51 -12.51
CA LYS A 89 5.54 0.22 -11.11
C LYS A 89 5.74 1.51 -10.33
N LYS A 90 6.53 2.43 -10.88
CA LYS A 90 6.78 3.73 -10.26
C LYS A 90 5.49 4.56 -10.10
N MET A 91 4.61 4.55 -11.10
CA MET A 91 3.31 5.22 -11.01
C MET A 91 2.42 4.60 -9.92
N MET A 92 2.34 3.27 -9.84
CA MET A 92 1.55 2.59 -8.82
C MET A 92 2.11 2.84 -7.40
N GLU A 93 3.43 2.79 -7.21
CA GLU A 93 4.07 3.14 -5.94
C GLU A 93 3.71 4.56 -5.50
N GLN A 94 3.73 5.53 -6.43
CA GLN A 94 3.31 6.90 -6.15
C GLN A 94 1.82 7.01 -5.80
N MET A 95 0.95 6.28 -6.51
CA MET A 95 -0.49 6.27 -6.20
C MET A 95 -0.76 5.67 -4.81
N PHE A 96 -0.11 4.57 -4.45
CA PHE A 96 -0.26 3.96 -3.12
C PHE A 96 0.26 4.89 -2.01
N GLN A 97 1.41 5.54 -2.20
CA GLN A 97 1.89 6.55 -1.24
C GLN A 97 0.92 7.72 -1.05
N VAL A 98 0.19 8.12 -2.08
CA VAL A 98 -0.84 9.16 -1.99
C VAL A 98 -2.08 8.64 -1.25
N MET A 99 -2.47 7.38 -1.47
CA MET A 99 -3.62 6.75 -0.79
C MET A 99 -3.34 6.40 0.68
N GLU A 100 -2.08 6.10 1.04
CA GLU A 100 -1.66 5.85 2.43
C GLU A 100 -1.68 7.12 3.28
N LYS A 101 -1.61 8.31 2.66
CA LYS A 101 -1.85 9.56 3.39
C LYS A 101 -3.31 9.57 3.82
N PRO A 102 -3.60 9.86 5.11
CA PRO A 102 -4.97 9.92 5.59
C PRO A 102 -5.83 10.78 4.67
N LEU A 103 -7.05 10.33 4.41
CA LEU A 103 -8.09 11.10 3.69
C LEU A 103 -8.41 12.47 4.33
N GLU A 104 -7.72 12.86 5.41
CA GLU A 104 -7.77 14.20 5.97
C GLU A 104 -7.20 15.26 5.01
N THR A 105 -6.15 14.93 4.26
CA THR A 105 -5.76 15.73 3.08
C THR A 105 -6.53 15.22 1.88
N ASN A 106 -7.86 15.30 1.92
CA ASN A 106 -8.68 15.12 0.74
C ASN A 106 -8.41 16.33 -0.18
N PRO A 107 -7.69 16.19 -1.31
CA PRO A 107 -7.41 17.33 -2.19
C PRO A 107 -8.69 17.98 -2.70
N TYR A 108 -9.82 17.26 -2.71
CA TYR A 108 -11.13 17.82 -3.03
C TYR A 108 -11.66 18.73 -1.91
N ARG A 109 -11.38 18.48 -0.64
CA ARG A 109 -11.87 19.32 0.48
C ARG A 109 -11.14 20.67 0.52
N GLN A 110 -9.82 20.66 0.37
CA GLN A 110 -9.01 21.87 0.25
C GLN A 110 -9.37 22.69 -1.00
N ALA A 111 -9.59 22.04 -2.15
CA ALA A 111 -10.03 22.72 -3.36
C ALA A 111 -11.42 23.37 -3.18
N THR A 112 -12.36 22.68 -2.51
CA THR A 112 -13.70 23.22 -2.23
C THR A 112 -13.66 24.41 -1.29
N GLU A 113 -12.83 24.36 -0.24
CA GLU A 113 -12.66 25.48 0.70
C GLU A 113 -12.03 26.71 0.03
N THR A 114 -10.99 26.49 -0.79
CA THR A 114 -10.31 27.56 -1.51
C THR A 114 -11.24 28.20 -2.55
N TRP A 115 -11.99 27.38 -3.29
CA TRP A 115 -13.02 27.85 -4.24
C TRP A 115 -14.12 28.64 -3.55
N ASN A 116 -14.64 28.15 -2.42
CA ASN A 116 -15.66 28.86 -1.65
C ASN A 116 -15.15 30.21 -1.12
N GLN A 117 -13.93 30.27 -0.59
CA GLN A 117 -13.33 31.53 -0.15
C GLN A 117 -13.11 32.51 -1.30
N GLN A 118 -12.67 32.02 -2.46
CA GLN A 118 -12.43 32.84 -3.63
C GLN A 118 -13.73 33.35 -4.25
N MET A 119 -14.76 32.52 -4.30
CA MET A 119 -16.12 32.90 -4.71
C MET A 119 -16.74 33.91 -3.75
N GLN A 120 -16.59 33.74 -2.43
CA GLN A 120 -17.06 34.74 -1.45
C GLN A 120 -16.34 36.09 -1.62
N LYS A 121 -15.01 36.08 -1.82
CA LYS A 121 -14.25 37.30 -2.11
C LYS A 121 -14.72 37.97 -3.39
N MET A 122 -14.92 37.19 -4.45
CA MET A 122 -15.42 37.68 -5.74
C MET A 122 -16.83 38.26 -5.61
N MET A 123 -17.73 37.60 -4.90
CA MET A 123 -19.11 38.06 -4.67
C MET A 123 -19.15 39.34 -3.83
N ASN A 124 -18.30 39.46 -2.80
CA ASN A 124 -18.18 40.69 -2.02
C ASN A 124 -17.62 41.85 -2.86
N GLN A 125 -16.61 41.58 -3.70
CA GLN A 125 -16.09 42.57 -4.64
C GLN A 125 -17.15 42.98 -5.66
N TRP A 126 -17.89 42.02 -6.21
CA TRP A 126 -19.03 42.27 -7.11
C TRP A 126 -20.08 43.14 -6.43
N GLN A 127 -20.55 42.78 -5.24
CA GLN A 127 -21.56 43.56 -4.51
C GLN A 127 -21.14 45.00 -4.23
N ASN A 128 -19.86 45.25 -3.97
CA ASN A 128 -19.34 46.59 -3.74
C ASN A 128 -19.31 47.44 -5.02
N LEU A 129 -19.15 46.82 -6.19
CA LEU A 129 -19.19 47.51 -7.49
C LEU A 129 -20.60 47.96 -7.90
N PHE A 130 -21.66 47.33 -7.37
CA PHE A 130 -23.07 47.70 -7.63
C PHE A 130 -23.73 48.50 -6.50
N LYS A 131 -22.99 48.79 -5.42
CA LYS A 131 -23.45 49.62 -4.28
C LYS A 131 -22.88 51.06 -4.32
N SER A 132 -22.40 51.51 -5.48
CA SER A 132 -21.95 52.89 -5.72
C SER A 132 -23.04 53.72 -6.38
#